data_AF-A0A4Y3VJ77-F1
#
_entry.id   AF-A0A4Y3VJ77-F1
#
_cell.length_a   1.000
_cell.length_b   1.000
_cell.length_c   1.000
_cell.angle_alpha   90.00
_cell.angle_beta   90.00
_cell.angle_gamma   90.00
#
_symmetry.space_group_name_H-M   'P 1'
#
loop_
_entity.id
_entity.type
_entity.pdbx_description
1 polymer ?
#
loop_
_entity_poly.entity_id
_entity_poly.type
_entity_poly.pdbx_seq_one_letter_code
_entity_poly.pdbx_strand_id
1 'polypeptide(L)'
;MSALFGAVSIAVLSYLGFDAIATFAEEITAGSRQVARAVLFCLGLAGVLFIAQTYLVALLQPTSSAELAAEPAKQGSAFYDAVDASVGTWLHDLVAASKAIGAAFAALAGQAAAGRLLFAMGRDRRLPRALSRTDSGVPRVALLCAALITMVAGVWAARRDDGLDQLVSVVDIGALTAFTLLHASVVGWFALRRRGGAVSWWRHVLVPVLGAVITIAVIVEASRDAQVVGAV
;
A
#
# COMPACT_ATOMS: atom_id res chain seq x y z
N MET A 1 -22.95 -3.28 -11.05
CA MET A 1 -21.67 -3.00 -11.74
C MET A 1 -20.85 -1.97 -10.97
N SER A 2 -21.43 -0.82 -10.56
CA SER A 2 -20.75 0.19 -9.74
C SER A 2 -20.17 -0.35 -8.43
N ALA A 3 -20.96 -1.10 -7.64
CA ALA A 3 -20.50 -1.71 -6.39
C ALA A 3 -19.30 -2.67 -6.58
N LEU A 4 -19.23 -3.35 -7.72
CA LEU A 4 -18.10 -4.23 -8.05
C LEU A 4 -16.82 -3.41 -8.29
N PHE A 5 -16.92 -2.31 -9.04
CA PHE A 5 -15.79 -1.43 -9.32
C PHE A 5 -15.29 -0.68 -8.08
N GLY A 6 -16.20 -0.28 -7.19
CA GLY A 6 -15.85 0.30 -5.88
C GLY A 6 -15.10 -0.72 -5.00
N ALA A 7 -15.63 -1.93 -4.85
CA ALA A 7 -14.98 -2.99 -4.08
C ALA A 7 -13.59 -3.37 -4.63
N VAL A 8 -13.44 -3.44 -5.96
CA VAL A 8 -12.15 -3.69 -6.61
C VAL A 8 -11.17 -2.55 -6.35
N SER A 9 -11.63 -1.29 -6.37
CA SER A 9 -10.79 -0.12 -6.09
C SER A 9 -10.23 -0.13 -4.67
N ILE A 10 -11.07 -0.45 -3.68
CA ILE A 10 -10.65 -0.63 -2.28
C ILE A 10 -9.70 -1.83 -2.14
N ALA A 11 -10.00 -2.94 -2.82
CA ALA A 11 -9.16 -4.14 -2.75
C ALA A 11 -7.76 -3.92 -3.33
N VAL A 12 -7.62 -3.14 -4.41
CA VAL A 12 -6.31 -2.77 -5.00
C VAL A 12 -5.44 -2.03 -3.99
N LEU A 13 -6.07 -1.25 -3.12
CA LEU A 13 -5.41 -0.47 -2.08
C LEU A 13 -4.77 -1.32 -1.00
N SER A 14 -5.35 -2.48 -0.70
CA SER A 14 -4.79 -3.48 0.21
C SER A 14 -3.47 -4.10 -0.29
N TYR A 15 -3.08 -3.84 -1.55
CA TYR A 15 -1.79 -4.28 -2.11
C TYR A 15 -0.71 -3.20 -2.04
N LEU A 16 -0.98 -2.02 -1.49
CA LEU A 16 0.05 -1.00 -1.29
C LEU A 16 1.19 -1.54 -0.38
N GLY A 17 2.44 -1.26 -0.75
CA GLY A 17 3.63 -1.62 0.03
C GLY A 17 4.55 -2.69 -0.59
N PHE A 18 4.20 -3.30 -1.73
CA PHE A 18 5.10 -4.24 -2.43
C PHE A 18 6.41 -3.58 -2.93
N ASP A 19 6.37 -2.27 -3.16
CA ASP A 19 7.48 -1.43 -3.63
C ASP A 19 8.55 -1.21 -2.56
N ALA A 20 8.23 -1.46 -1.29
CA ALA A 20 9.23 -1.52 -0.23
C ALA A 20 10.32 -2.56 -0.58
N ILE A 21 9.97 -3.71 -1.15
CA ILE A 21 10.94 -4.74 -1.58
C ILE A 21 11.93 -4.17 -2.60
N ALA A 22 11.46 -3.34 -3.53
CA ALA A 22 12.31 -2.69 -4.53
C ALA A 22 13.23 -1.63 -3.90
N THR A 23 12.80 -0.97 -2.82
CA THR A 23 13.63 0.00 -2.09
C THR A 23 14.85 -0.66 -1.45
N PHE A 24 14.70 -1.89 -0.95
CA PHE A 24 15.82 -2.66 -0.38
C PHE A 24 16.66 -3.37 -1.44
N ALA A 25 16.25 -3.38 -2.70
CA ALA A 25 16.95 -4.10 -3.77
C ALA A 25 18.41 -3.66 -3.94
N GLU A 26 18.74 -2.39 -3.65
CA GLU A 26 20.12 -1.87 -3.72
C GLU A 26 21.05 -2.50 -2.67
N GLU A 27 20.51 -3.05 -1.58
CA GLU A 27 21.27 -3.66 -0.48
C GLU A 27 21.41 -5.18 -0.63
N ILE A 28 20.70 -5.79 -1.58
CA ILE A 28 20.73 -7.23 -1.82
C ILE A 28 21.77 -7.52 -2.90
N THR A 29 22.62 -8.53 -2.68
CA THR A 29 23.57 -9.04 -3.70
C THR A 29 22.87 -9.64 -4.93
N ALA A 30 21.55 -9.84 -4.84
CA ALA A 30 20.72 -10.44 -5.88
C ALA A 30 20.57 -9.50 -7.09
N GLY A 31 20.58 -10.08 -8.29
CA GLY A 31 20.38 -9.32 -9.52
C GLY A 31 18.95 -8.76 -9.63
N SER A 32 18.78 -7.68 -10.41
CA SER A 32 17.47 -7.01 -10.63
C SER A 32 16.35 -7.97 -11.06
N ARG A 33 16.67 -9.01 -11.83
CA ARG A 33 15.71 -10.04 -12.25
C ARG A 33 15.21 -10.91 -11.10
N GLN A 34 16.05 -11.19 -10.10
CA GLN A 34 15.64 -11.96 -8.92
C GLN A 34 14.71 -11.13 -8.04
N VAL A 35 15.05 -9.86 -7.81
CA VAL A 35 14.18 -8.91 -7.09
C VAL A 35 12.81 -8.81 -7.77
N ALA A 36 12.77 -8.63 -9.09
CA ALA A 36 11.51 -8.56 -9.83
C ALA A 36 10.66 -9.85 -9.69
N ARG A 37 11.30 -11.03 -9.72
CA ARG A 37 10.61 -12.32 -9.49
C ARG A 37 10.07 -12.43 -8.06
N ALA A 38 10.83 -11.97 -7.08
CA ALA A 38 10.41 -11.98 -5.69
C ALA A 38 9.17 -11.08 -5.49
N VAL A 39 9.19 -9.86 -6.04
CA VAL A 39 8.04 -8.94 -6.01
C VAL A 39 6.79 -9.57 -6.62
N LEU A 40 6.91 -10.16 -7.83
CA LEU A 40 5.77 -10.82 -8.48
C LEU A 40 5.27 -12.05 -7.72
N PHE A 41 6.17 -12.83 -7.13
CA PHE A 41 5.80 -13.99 -6.31
C PHE A 41 5.05 -13.55 -5.04
N CYS A 42 5.57 -12.54 -4.32
CA CYS A 42 4.92 -11.99 -3.14
C CYS A 42 3.53 -11.43 -3.48
N LEU A 43 3.41 -10.69 -4.59
CA LEU A 43 2.14 -10.15 -5.06
C LEU A 43 1.14 -11.26 -5.39
N GLY A 44 1.56 -12.29 -6.11
CA GLY A 44 0.72 -13.43 -6.46
C GLY A 44 0.30 -14.24 -5.24
N LEU A 45 1.22 -14.50 -4.31
CA LEU A 45 0.94 -15.22 -3.08
C LEU A 45 -0.05 -14.46 -2.19
N ALA A 46 0.18 -13.15 -1.97
CA ALA A 46 -0.76 -12.28 -1.26
C ALA A 46 -2.13 -12.26 -1.96
N GLY A 47 -2.13 -12.22 -3.29
CA GLY A 47 -3.29 -12.45 -4.16
C GLY A 47 -4.15 -13.63 -3.76
N VAL A 48 -3.53 -14.81 -3.80
CA VAL A 48 -4.19 -16.08 -3.50
C VAL A 48 -4.67 -16.12 -2.04
N LEU A 49 -3.86 -15.64 -1.09
CA LEU A 49 -4.23 -15.61 0.31
C LEU A 49 -5.41 -14.66 0.59
N PHE A 50 -5.49 -13.50 -0.08
CA PHE A 50 -6.64 -12.62 0.02
C PHE A 50 -7.92 -13.25 -0.54
N ILE A 51 -7.85 -13.91 -1.69
CA ILE A 51 -9.00 -14.62 -2.26
C ILE A 51 -9.45 -15.74 -1.31
N ALA A 52 -8.51 -16.55 -0.82
CA ALA A 52 -8.80 -17.67 0.05
C ALA A 52 -9.46 -17.23 1.37
N GLN A 53 -8.90 -16.24 2.07
CA GLN A 53 -9.47 -15.77 3.33
C GLN A 53 -10.83 -15.09 3.14
N THR A 54 -11.01 -14.33 2.05
CA THR A 54 -12.29 -13.66 1.75
C THR A 54 -13.37 -14.71 1.46
N TYR A 55 -13.03 -15.75 0.71
CA TYR A 55 -13.93 -16.87 0.45
C TYR A 55 -14.32 -17.62 1.72
N LEU A 56 -13.35 -17.90 2.61
CA LEU A 56 -13.62 -18.56 3.89
C LEU A 56 -14.56 -17.73 4.76
N VAL A 57 -14.31 -16.41 4.90
CA VAL A 57 -15.20 -15.56 5.68
C VAL A 57 -16.57 -15.40 5.04
N ALA A 58 -16.67 -15.34 3.72
CA ALA A 58 -17.97 -15.33 3.05
C ALA A 58 -18.81 -16.58 3.33
N LEU A 59 -18.17 -17.74 3.61
CA LEU A 59 -18.87 -18.96 4.01
C LEU A 59 -19.27 -18.98 5.49
N LEU A 60 -18.49 -18.34 6.35
CA LEU A 60 -18.68 -18.33 7.80
C LEU A 60 -19.55 -17.17 8.29
N GLN A 61 -19.68 -16.10 7.50
CA GLN A 61 -20.37 -14.88 7.89
C GLN A 61 -21.90 -15.11 7.93
N PRO A 62 -22.54 -15.04 9.12
CA PRO A 62 -23.99 -15.17 9.23
C PRO A 62 -24.76 -13.98 8.65
N THR A 63 -24.13 -12.80 8.57
CA THR A 63 -24.74 -11.56 8.11
C THR A 63 -24.60 -11.38 6.59
N SER A 64 -25.66 -10.99 5.91
CA SER A 64 -25.60 -10.75 4.47
C SER A 64 -24.72 -9.53 4.13
N SER A 65 -24.18 -9.49 2.91
CA SER A 65 -23.41 -8.33 2.44
C SER A 65 -24.21 -7.02 2.44
N ALA A 66 -25.54 -7.10 2.29
CA ALA A 66 -26.43 -5.95 2.34
C ALA A 66 -26.59 -5.38 3.76
N GLU A 67 -26.65 -6.25 4.76
CA GLU A 67 -26.73 -5.84 6.18
C GLU A 67 -25.40 -5.24 6.66
N LEU A 68 -24.27 -5.83 6.26
CA LEU A 68 -22.95 -5.25 6.52
C LEU A 68 -22.76 -3.90 5.83
N ALA A 69 -23.29 -3.72 4.62
CA ALA A 69 -23.28 -2.43 3.93
C ALA A 69 -24.11 -1.36 4.66
N ALA A 70 -25.21 -1.76 5.30
CA ALA A 70 -26.06 -0.87 6.10
C ALA A 70 -25.44 -0.49 7.45
N GLU A 71 -24.44 -1.24 7.93
CA GLU A 71 -23.76 -1.00 9.21
C GLU A 71 -22.23 -0.87 9.03
N PRO A 72 -21.72 0.27 8.51
CA PRO A 72 -20.30 0.46 8.20
C PRO A 72 -19.36 0.20 9.39
N ALA A 73 -19.80 0.56 10.60
CA ALA A 73 -19.03 0.36 11.83
C ALA A 73 -18.75 -1.13 12.14
N LYS A 74 -19.58 -2.05 11.66
CA LYS A 74 -19.42 -3.50 11.86
C LYS A 74 -18.53 -4.15 10.79
N GLN A 75 -18.24 -3.46 9.69
CA GLN A 75 -17.43 -4.03 8.60
C GLN A 75 -15.99 -4.31 9.04
N GLY A 76 -15.44 -3.49 9.94
CA GLY A 76 -14.07 -3.65 10.45
C GLY A 76 -13.88 -4.87 11.36
N SER A 77 -14.91 -5.22 12.16
CA SER A 77 -14.90 -6.39 13.04
C SER A 77 -15.46 -7.65 12.37
N ALA A 78 -16.18 -7.52 11.26
CA ALA A 78 -16.90 -8.61 10.59
C ALA A 78 -16.09 -9.90 10.39
N PHE A 79 -14.80 -9.80 10.08
CA PHE A 79 -13.91 -10.95 9.95
C PHE A 79 -13.72 -11.69 11.30
N TYR A 80 -13.49 -10.93 12.36
CA TYR A 80 -13.28 -11.42 13.72
C TYR A 80 -14.57 -12.01 14.29
N ASP A 81 -15.69 -11.31 14.10
CA ASP A 81 -17.01 -11.71 14.57
C ASP A 81 -17.46 -13.01 13.88
N ALA A 82 -17.20 -13.15 12.57
CA ALA A 82 -17.51 -14.38 11.84
C ALA A 82 -16.68 -15.58 12.31
N VAL A 83 -15.41 -15.36 12.64
CA VAL A 83 -14.51 -16.39 13.18
C VAL A 83 -14.95 -16.79 14.60
N ASP A 84 -15.26 -15.81 15.44
CA ASP A 84 -15.70 -16.06 16.82
C ASP A 84 -17.01 -16.85 16.85
N ALA A 85 -18.00 -16.45 16.05
CA ALA A 85 -19.29 -17.11 15.95
C ALA A 85 -19.23 -18.54 15.42
N SER A 86 -18.27 -18.85 14.54
CA SER A 86 -18.24 -20.13 13.81
C SER A 86 -17.22 -21.15 14.31
N VAL A 87 -16.10 -20.69 14.90
CA VAL A 87 -14.96 -21.54 15.28
C VAL A 87 -14.59 -21.39 16.76
N GLY A 88 -14.93 -20.26 17.36
CA GLY A 88 -14.72 -19.97 18.78
C GLY A 88 -13.58 -18.99 19.06
N THR A 89 -13.59 -18.48 20.30
CA THR A 89 -12.77 -17.36 20.79
C THR A 89 -11.26 -17.56 20.64
N TRP A 90 -10.76 -18.81 20.69
CA TRP A 90 -9.33 -19.08 20.55
C TRP A 90 -8.77 -18.71 19.18
N LEU A 91 -9.55 -18.91 18.11
CA LEU A 91 -9.13 -18.57 16.74
C LEU A 91 -9.28 -17.07 16.51
N HIS A 92 -10.31 -16.45 17.10
CA HIS A 92 -10.45 -14.99 17.14
C HIS A 92 -9.19 -14.33 17.72
N ASP A 93 -8.76 -14.77 18.91
CA ASP A 93 -7.59 -14.21 19.60
C ASP A 93 -6.30 -14.45 18.82
N LEU A 94 -6.15 -15.62 18.19
CA LEU A 94 -5.00 -15.93 17.34
C LEU A 94 -4.93 -15.01 16.11
N VAL A 95 -6.06 -14.78 15.44
CA VAL A 95 -6.14 -13.89 14.27
C VAL A 95 -5.90 -12.44 14.68
N ALA A 96 -6.46 -12.01 15.81
CA ALA A 96 -6.23 -10.67 16.37
C ALA A 96 -4.74 -10.45 16.69
N ALA A 97 -4.10 -11.40 17.38
CA ALA A 97 -2.68 -11.35 17.70
C ALA A 97 -1.82 -11.36 16.42
N SER A 98 -2.12 -12.23 15.46
CA SER A 98 -1.43 -12.31 14.17
C SER A 98 -1.50 -10.98 13.41
N LYS A 99 -2.67 -10.35 13.34
CA LYS A 99 -2.83 -9.04 12.70
C LYS A 99 -2.08 -7.94 13.44
N ALA A 100 -2.10 -7.91 14.77
CA ALA A 100 -1.35 -6.94 15.55
C ALA A 100 0.16 -7.04 15.32
N ILE A 101 0.71 -8.27 15.37
CA ILE A 101 2.13 -8.53 15.13
C ILE A 101 2.49 -8.21 13.67
N GLY A 102 1.67 -8.63 12.71
CA GLY A 102 1.88 -8.37 11.29
C GLY A 102 1.91 -6.88 10.97
N ALA A 103 0.97 -6.10 11.53
CA ALA A 103 0.94 -4.64 11.38
C ALA A 103 2.20 -3.98 11.97
N ALA A 104 2.70 -4.47 13.11
CA ALA A 104 3.94 -3.95 13.70
C ALA A 104 5.15 -4.19 12.78
N PHE A 105 5.29 -5.38 12.18
CA PHE A 105 6.34 -5.67 11.21
C PHE A 105 6.21 -4.83 9.93
N ALA A 106 4.99 -4.65 9.41
CA ALA A 106 4.73 -3.80 8.27
C ALA A 106 5.11 -2.33 8.55
N ALA A 107 4.76 -1.82 9.74
CA ALA A 107 5.13 -0.48 10.17
C ALA A 107 6.66 -0.31 10.28
N LEU A 108 7.38 -1.29 10.81
CA LEU A 108 8.85 -1.28 10.87
C LEU A 108 9.47 -1.27 9.46
N ALA A 109 8.95 -2.09 8.55
CA ALA A 109 9.40 -2.12 7.16
C ALA A 109 9.14 -0.78 6.45
N GLY A 110 7.95 -0.22 6.61
CA GLY A 110 7.58 1.10 6.08
C GLY A 110 8.45 2.23 6.64
N GLN A 111 8.72 2.21 7.95
CA GLN A 111 9.61 3.17 8.60
C GLN A 111 11.04 3.11 8.05
N ALA A 112 11.54 1.90 7.81
CA ALA A 112 12.86 1.67 7.22
C ALA A 112 12.93 2.09 5.74
N ALA A 113 11.86 1.88 4.96
CA ALA A 113 11.76 2.32 3.57
C ALA A 113 11.66 3.85 3.46
N ALA A 114 10.83 4.49 4.27
CA ALA A 114 10.68 5.95 4.31
C ALA A 114 12.00 6.66 4.65
N GLY A 115 12.74 6.16 5.66
CA GLY A 115 14.05 6.70 6.00
C GLY A 115 15.07 6.58 4.86
N ARG A 116 15.06 5.47 4.11
CA ARG A 116 15.92 5.27 2.94
C ARG A 116 15.56 6.20 1.78
N LEU A 117 14.28 6.45 1.56
CA LEU A 117 13.83 7.42 0.57
C LEU A 117 14.33 8.84 0.92
N LEU A 118 14.18 9.28 2.17
CA LEU A 118 14.69 10.58 2.62
C LEU A 118 16.22 10.67 2.48
N PHE A 119 16.94 9.59 2.80
CA PHE A 119 18.38 9.50 2.60
C PHE A 119 18.77 9.66 1.14
N ALA A 120 18.12 8.94 0.22
CA ALA A 120 18.36 9.03 -1.21
C ALA A 120 18.10 10.44 -1.75
N MET A 121 16.99 11.07 -1.33
CA MET A 121 16.68 12.46 -1.69
C MET A 121 17.72 13.46 -1.15
N GLY A 122 18.24 13.22 0.06
CA GLY A 122 19.35 13.99 0.64
C GLY A 122 20.65 13.83 -0.16
N ARG A 123 20.97 12.60 -0.56
CA ARG A 123 22.15 12.27 -1.40
C ARG A 123 22.09 12.99 -2.74
N ASP A 124 20.90 13.07 -3.33
CA ASP A 124 20.66 13.75 -4.61
C ASP A 124 20.53 15.28 -4.47
N ARG A 125 20.84 15.84 -3.29
CA ARG A 125 20.82 17.28 -2.97
C ARG A 125 19.45 17.95 -3.16
N ARG A 126 18.36 17.16 -3.09
CA ARG A 126 16.98 17.67 -3.12
C ARG A 126 16.48 18.08 -1.74
N LEU A 127 17.06 17.52 -0.69
CA LEU A 127 16.78 17.82 0.71
C LEU A 127 18.07 18.26 1.45
N PRO A 128 17.98 18.76 2.70
CA PRO A 128 19.15 19.18 3.47
C PRO A 128 20.23 18.09 3.54
N ARG A 129 21.49 18.48 3.36
CA ARG A 129 22.66 17.57 3.38
C ARG A 129 22.80 16.77 4.67
N ALA A 130 22.12 17.16 5.76
CA ALA A 130 22.10 16.40 7.00
C ALA A 130 21.46 15.01 6.83
N LEU A 131 20.47 14.89 5.93
CA LEU A 131 19.76 13.63 5.68
C LEU A 131 20.58 12.62 4.87
N SER A 132 21.63 13.07 4.16
CA SER A 132 22.53 12.19 3.41
C SER A 132 23.66 11.60 4.26
N ARG A 133 23.66 11.85 5.57
CA ARG A 133 24.69 11.32 6.48
C ARG A 133 24.37 9.88 6.87
N THR A 134 25.35 9.00 6.74
CA THR A 134 25.30 7.63 7.26
C THR A 134 26.23 7.48 8.45
N ASP A 135 25.86 6.61 9.38
CA ASP A 135 26.68 6.20 10.51
C ASP A 135 26.77 4.68 10.50
N SER A 136 27.98 4.13 10.34
CA SER A 136 28.23 2.70 10.11
C SER A 136 27.37 2.08 8.98
N GLY A 137 27.10 2.85 7.92
CA GLY A 137 26.26 2.40 6.79
C GLY A 137 24.75 2.58 7.00
N VAL A 138 24.31 3.03 8.18
CA VAL A 138 22.89 3.25 8.48
C VAL A 138 22.56 4.75 8.40
N PRO A 139 21.53 5.18 7.64
CA PRO A 139 21.15 6.59 7.52
C PRO A 139 20.34 7.07 8.74
N ARG A 140 20.97 7.11 9.92
CA ARG A 140 20.32 7.39 11.22
C ARG A 140 19.51 8.70 11.23
N VAL A 141 20.05 9.78 10.67
CA VAL A 141 19.37 11.08 10.64
C VAL A 141 18.09 11.00 9.81
N ALA A 142 18.14 10.37 8.63
CA ALA A 142 16.97 10.20 7.79
C ALA A 142 15.91 9.29 8.42
N LEU A 143 16.33 8.22 9.11
CA LEU A 143 15.43 7.34 9.86
C LEU A 143 14.73 8.07 11.00
N LEU A 144 15.46 8.86 11.80
CA LEU A 144 14.88 9.65 12.89
C LEU A 144 13.94 10.73 12.37
N CYS A 145 14.29 11.39 11.27
CA CYS A 145 13.39 12.36 10.63
C CYS A 145 12.10 11.71 10.14
N ALA A 146 12.19 10.56 9.47
CA ALA A 146 11.01 9.81 9.07
C ALA A 146 10.18 9.40 10.30
N ALA A 147 10.82 8.92 11.37
CA ALA A 147 10.13 8.49 12.59
C ALA A 147 9.41 9.66 13.28
N LEU A 148 10.02 10.85 13.29
CA LEU A 148 9.38 12.06 13.81
C LEU A 148 8.15 12.45 12.99
N ILE A 149 8.22 12.37 11.66
CA ILE A 149 7.08 12.65 10.78
C ILE A 149 5.95 11.64 11.04
N THR A 150 6.28 10.35 11.07
CA THR A 150 5.31 9.27 11.38
C THR A 150 4.69 9.47 12.77
N MET A 151 5.49 9.84 13.78
CA MET A 151 5.00 10.09 15.14
C MET A 151 4.04 11.28 15.18
N VAL A 152 4.37 12.39 14.51
CA VAL A 152 3.50 13.57 14.46
C VAL A 152 2.18 13.25 13.75
N ALA A 153 2.24 12.53 12.62
CA ALA A 153 1.06 12.08 11.90
C ALA A 153 0.20 11.12 12.74
N GLY A 154 0.82 10.18 13.46
CA GLY A 154 0.13 9.24 14.34
C GLY A 154 -0.54 9.93 15.54
N VAL A 155 0.15 10.87 16.20
CA VAL A 155 -0.44 11.66 17.30
C VAL A 155 -1.56 12.57 16.80
N TRP A 156 -1.41 13.15 15.60
CA TRP A 156 -2.46 13.96 14.98
C TRP A 156 -3.72 13.13 14.70
N ALA A 157 -3.56 11.90 14.17
CA ALA A 157 -4.67 10.99 13.90
C ALA A 157 -5.32 10.48 15.19
N ALA A 158 -4.54 10.13 16.20
CA ALA A 158 -5.05 9.62 17.48
C ALA A 158 -5.89 10.66 18.27
N ARG A 159 -5.83 11.94 17.91
CA ARG A 159 -6.62 13.02 18.53
C ARG A 159 -7.95 13.30 17.83
N ARG A 160 -8.26 12.57 16.76
CA ARG A 160 -9.46 12.72 15.95
C ARG A 160 -10.22 11.41 15.87
N ASP A 161 -11.54 11.50 15.81
CA ASP A 161 -12.39 10.32 15.65
C ASP A 161 -12.22 9.69 14.25
N ASP A 162 -11.99 10.51 13.22
CA ASP A 162 -11.77 10.10 11.83
C ASP A 162 -10.28 10.03 11.43
N GLY A 163 -9.35 10.13 12.39
CA GLY A 163 -7.94 10.35 12.10
C GLY A 163 -7.27 9.22 11.32
N LEU A 164 -7.66 7.96 11.58
CA LEU A 164 -7.15 6.80 10.84
C LEU A 164 -7.64 6.80 9.39
N ASP A 165 -8.91 7.11 9.16
CA ASP A 165 -9.50 7.17 7.82
C ASP A 165 -8.82 8.24 6.97
N GLN A 166 -8.52 9.40 7.57
CA GLN A 166 -7.75 10.46 6.92
C GLN A 166 -6.32 10.04 6.57
N LEU A 167 -5.62 9.34 7.48
CA LEU A 167 -4.27 8.86 7.21
C LEU A 167 -4.25 7.84 6.07
N VAL A 168 -5.20 6.90 6.07
CA VAL A 168 -5.36 5.90 5.02
C VAL A 168 -5.59 6.62 3.68
N SER A 169 -6.57 7.54 3.61
CA SER A 169 -6.85 8.31 2.41
C SER A 169 -5.64 9.09 1.85
N VAL A 170 -4.86 9.74 2.73
CA VAL A 170 -3.65 10.46 2.31
C VAL A 170 -2.58 9.50 1.77
N VAL A 171 -2.36 8.36 2.42
CA VAL A 171 -1.42 7.32 1.97
C VAL A 171 -1.85 6.78 0.61
N ASP A 172 -3.14 6.52 0.44
CA ASP A 172 -3.72 5.95 -0.77
C ASP A 172 -3.57 6.86 -1.97
N ILE A 173 -3.99 8.13 -1.82
CA ILE A 173 -3.84 9.15 -2.87
C ILE A 173 -2.36 9.37 -3.18
N GLY A 174 -1.52 9.45 -2.15
CA GLY A 174 -0.08 9.63 -2.31
C GLY A 174 0.57 8.48 -3.08
N ALA A 175 0.26 7.23 -2.72
CA ALA A 175 0.80 6.04 -3.36
C ALA A 175 0.30 5.86 -4.79
N LEU A 176 -1.01 6.04 -5.04
CA LEU A 176 -1.57 5.95 -6.39
C LEU A 176 -0.98 7.04 -7.30
N THR A 177 -0.82 8.27 -6.79
CA THR A 177 -0.16 9.36 -7.52
C THR A 177 1.30 9.00 -7.85
N ALA A 178 2.04 8.46 -6.87
CA ALA A 178 3.41 8.00 -7.08
C ALA A 178 3.48 6.90 -8.15
N PHE A 179 2.55 5.95 -8.16
CA PHE A 179 2.46 4.92 -9.20
C PHE A 179 2.09 5.49 -10.57
N THR A 180 1.18 6.46 -10.67
CA THR A 180 0.91 7.15 -11.94
C THR A 180 2.17 7.83 -12.48
N LEU A 181 2.92 8.52 -11.60
CA LEU A 181 4.18 9.17 -11.97
C LEU A 181 5.28 8.16 -12.33
N LEU A 182 5.33 6.99 -11.67
CA LEU A 182 6.22 5.90 -12.01
C LEU A 182 5.95 5.39 -13.43
N HIS A 183 4.69 5.14 -13.77
CA HIS A 183 4.31 4.73 -15.12
C HIS A 183 4.69 5.79 -16.17
N ALA A 184 4.40 7.07 -15.90
CA ALA A 184 4.81 8.17 -16.77
C ALA A 184 6.33 8.25 -16.93
N SER A 185 7.09 8.00 -15.86
CA SER A 185 8.55 7.99 -15.87
C SER A 185 9.12 6.85 -16.73
N VAL A 186 8.52 5.66 -16.68
CA VAL A 186 8.91 4.52 -17.53
C VAL A 186 8.72 4.86 -19.01
N VAL A 187 7.54 5.39 -19.38
CA VAL A 187 7.26 5.82 -20.75
C VAL A 187 8.23 6.92 -21.19
N GLY A 188 8.46 7.93 -20.34
CA GLY A 188 9.36 9.03 -20.64
C GLY A 188 10.83 8.58 -20.80
N TRP A 189 11.30 7.67 -19.97
CA TRP A 189 12.69 7.20 -20.00
C TRP A 189 12.98 6.29 -21.19
N PHE A 190 12.11 5.30 -21.44
CA PHE A 190 12.31 4.32 -22.52
C PHE A 190 11.80 4.81 -23.88
N ALA A 191 10.61 5.40 -23.97
CA ALA A 191 10.00 5.76 -25.24
C ALA A 191 10.41 7.15 -25.74
N LEU A 192 10.45 8.16 -24.87
CA LEU A 192 10.79 9.54 -25.27
C LEU A 192 12.31 9.77 -25.30
N ARG A 193 13.03 9.38 -24.24
CA ARG A 193 14.47 9.59 -24.14
C ARG A 193 15.31 8.49 -24.81
N ARG A 194 14.70 7.38 -25.23
CA ARG A 194 15.35 6.19 -25.82
C ARG A 194 16.58 5.71 -25.04
N ARG A 195 16.55 5.85 -23.72
CA ARG A 195 17.60 5.32 -22.83
C ARG A 195 17.22 3.88 -22.51
N GLY A 196 18.16 2.94 -22.58
CA GLY A 196 17.92 1.51 -22.29
C GLY A 196 17.87 0.55 -23.50
N GLY A 197 18.16 1.01 -24.72
CA GLY A 197 18.24 0.14 -25.90
C GLY A 197 16.94 0.05 -26.72
N ALA A 198 16.67 -1.11 -27.34
CA ALA A 198 15.52 -1.30 -28.22
C ALA A 198 14.18 -1.16 -27.48
N VAL A 199 13.31 -0.29 -27.96
CA VAL A 199 12.02 -0.01 -27.34
C VAL A 199 11.03 -1.13 -27.68
N SER A 200 10.75 -2.01 -26.72
CA SER A 200 9.56 -2.88 -26.77
C SER A 200 8.30 -2.05 -26.49
N TRP A 201 7.48 -1.81 -27.52
CA TRP A 201 6.24 -1.03 -27.40
C TRP A 201 5.27 -1.62 -26.37
N TRP A 202 5.16 -2.96 -26.33
CA TRP A 202 4.32 -3.66 -25.36
C TRP A 202 4.75 -3.39 -23.90
N ARG A 203 6.04 -3.54 -23.59
CA ARG A 203 6.56 -3.44 -22.22
C ARG A 203 6.79 -2.02 -21.75
N HIS A 204 7.19 -1.13 -22.67
CA HIS A 204 7.61 0.23 -22.31
C HIS A 204 6.54 1.30 -22.54
N VAL A 205 5.44 0.96 -23.24
CA VAL A 205 4.36 1.91 -23.53
C VAL A 205 3.01 1.35 -23.12
N LEU A 206 2.57 0.23 -23.68
CA LEU A 206 1.21 -0.27 -23.42
C LEU A 206 0.99 -0.63 -21.96
N VAL A 207 1.85 -1.49 -21.39
CA VAL A 207 1.72 -1.92 -19.98
C VAL A 207 1.74 -0.70 -19.03
N PRO A 208 2.69 0.25 -19.15
CA PRO A 208 2.68 1.42 -18.30
C PRO A 208 1.48 2.34 -18.49
N VAL A 209 1.02 2.56 -19.72
CA VAL A 209 -0.15 3.41 -19.99
C VAL A 209 -1.42 2.78 -19.40
N LEU A 210 -1.61 1.48 -19.54
CA LEU A 210 -2.73 0.78 -18.91
C LEU A 210 -2.67 0.89 -17.39
N GLY A 211 -1.50 0.72 -16.78
CA GLY A 211 -1.32 0.90 -15.34
C GLY A 211 -1.60 2.34 -14.87
N ALA A 212 -1.16 3.34 -15.65
CA ALA A 212 -1.48 4.75 -15.39
C ALA A 212 -2.98 5.02 -15.47
N VAL A 213 -3.67 4.48 -16.48
CA VAL A 213 -5.13 4.63 -16.63
C VAL A 213 -5.87 3.99 -15.45
N ILE A 214 -5.47 2.80 -15.02
CA ILE A 214 -6.08 2.11 -13.87
C ILE A 214 -5.87 2.93 -12.60
N THR A 215 -4.64 3.37 -12.31
CA THR A 215 -4.35 4.15 -11.09
C THR A 215 -5.10 5.48 -11.08
N ILE A 216 -5.20 6.18 -12.23
CA ILE A 216 -5.99 7.40 -12.37
C ILE A 216 -7.48 7.12 -12.16
N ALA A 217 -8.02 6.04 -12.76
CA ALA A 217 -9.41 5.66 -12.58
C ALA A 217 -9.74 5.40 -11.10
N VAL A 218 -8.86 4.70 -10.37
CA VAL A 218 -9.02 4.45 -8.93
C VAL A 218 -8.97 5.75 -8.13
N ILE A 219 -8.05 6.69 -8.44
CA ILE A 219 -8.01 8.00 -7.78
C ILE A 219 -9.33 8.77 -7.99
N VAL A 220 -9.86 8.75 -9.22
CA VAL A 220 -11.11 9.45 -9.56
C VAL A 220 -12.32 8.82 -8.88
N GLU A 221 -12.37 7.49 -8.75
CA GLU A 221 -13.47 6.80 -8.07
C GLU A 221 -13.38 6.97 -6.55
N ALA A 222 -12.20 6.78 -5.96
CA ALA A 222 -11.97 6.97 -4.52
C ALA A 222 -12.30 8.39 -4.05
N SER A 223 -12.10 9.40 -4.90
CA SER A 223 -12.48 10.79 -4.62
C SER A 223 -13.98 11.09 -4.80
N ARG A 224 -14.76 10.21 -5.43
CA ARG A 224 -16.22 10.36 -5.60
C ARG A 224 -17.03 9.78 -4.46
N ASP A 225 -16.59 8.69 -3.83
CA ASP A 225 -17.27 8.14 -2.65
C ASP A 225 -17.21 9.13 -1.47
N ALA A 226 -16.11 9.87 -1.31
CA ALA A 226 -16.01 10.99 -0.36
C ALA A 226 -16.94 12.17 -0.69
N GLN A 227 -17.24 12.41 -1.97
CA GLN A 227 -18.20 13.44 -2.40
C GLN A 227 -19.66 13.01 -2.24
N VAL A 228 -19.96 11.71 -2.32
CA VAL A 228 -21.31 11.17 -2.14
C VAL A 228 -21.65 10.97 -0.67
N VAL A 229 -20.69 10.58 0.17
CA VAL A 229 -20.87 10.46 1.63
C VAL A 229 -20.84 11.83 2.32
N GLY A 230 -20.11 12.82 1.80
CA GLY A 230 -20.12 14.19 2.32
C GLY A 230 -21.30 15.06 1.87
N ALA A 231 -22.16 14.55 0.98
CA ALA A 231 -23.37 15.24 0.50
C ALA A 231 -24.67 14.71 1.13
N VAL A 232 -24.59 13.72 2.03
CA VAL A 232 -25.72 13.20 2.83
C VAL A 232 -25.50 13.53 4.29
#